data_AF-A0A1Y6MA53-F1
#
_entry.id   AF-A0A1Y6MA53-F1
#
_cell.length_a   1.000
_cell.length_b   1.000
_cell.length_c   1.000
_cell.angle_alpha   90.00
_cell.angle_beta   90.00
_cell.angle_gamma   90.00
#
_symmetry.space_group_name_H-M   'P 1'
#
loop_
_entity.id
_entity.type
_entity.pdbx_description
1 polymer ?
#
loop_
_entity_poly.entity_id
_entity_poly.type
_entity_poly.pdbx_seq_one_letter_code
_entity_poly.pdbx_strand_id
1 'polypeptide(L)'
;MNVSIFLMTIFFSAVSVGAYIYLLTLMLEREQQLYFDDKTKTLFCDGKKVISVRDGSGNYRFIKYIFQHPDRVISVTDLETYVFFGQNINIVKVLSNTHLPKEIINTFFVVNKDSLIFKNKAFLK
;
A
#
# COMPACT_ATOMS: atom_id res chain seq x y z
N MET A 1 24.94 29.75 -37.27
CA MET A 1 25.16 28.67 -36.28
C MET A 1 25.84 27.52 -37.00
N ASN A 2 27.01 27.06 -36.52
CA ASN A 2 27.74 25.98 -37.19
C ASN A 2 26.92 24.69 -37.16
N VAL A 3 26.93 23.94 -38.26
CA VAL A 3 26.22 22.64 -38.39
C VAL A 3 26.60 21.70 -37.24
N SER A 4 27.87 21.71 -36.84
CA SER A 4 28.36 20.96 -35.66
C SER A 4 27.66 21.36 -34.35
N ILE A 5 27.48 22.67 -34.11
CA ILE A 5 26.77 23.16 -32.91
C ILE A 5 25.30 22.75 -32.95
N PHE A 6 24.65 22.85 -34.11
CA PHE A 6 23.25 22.42 -34.27
C PHE A 6 23.06 20.92 -34.00
N LEU A 7 23.94 20.07 -34.53
CA LEU A 7 23.92 18.63 -34.28
C LEU A 7 24.16 18.29 -32.80
N MET A 8 25.10 18.97 -32.16
CA MET A 8 25.36 18.80 -30.72
C MET A 8 24.14 19.20 -29.89
N THR A 9 23.47 20.30 -30.22
CA THR A 9 22.24 20.73 -29.52
C THR A 9 21.13 19.69 -29.63
N ILE A 10 20.91 19.12 -30.83
CA ILE A 10 19.93 18.04 -31.02
C ILE A 10 20.29 16.82 -30.16
N PHE A 11 21.55 16.40 -30.19
CA PHE A 11 22.02 15.25 -29.40
C PHE A 11 21.80 15.46 -27.89
N PHE A 12 22.22 16.60 -27.34
CA PHE A 12 22.01 16.92 -25.93
C PHE A 12 20.53 16.99 -25.56
N SER A 13 19.67 17.51 -26.45
CA SER A 13 18.23 17.55 -26.22
C SER A 13 17.60 16.15 -26.23
N ALA A 14 18.06 15.25 -27.09
CA ALA A 14 17.57 13.87 -27.12
C ALA A 14 18.00 13.11 -25.86
N VAL A 15 19.25 13.27 -25.43
CA VAL A 15 19.77 12.66 -24.19
C VAL A 15 19.03 13.17 -22.96
N SER A 16 18.75 14.48 -22.87
CA SER A 16 18.03 15.04 -21.72
C SER A 16 16.57 14.58 -21.65
N VAL A 17 15.88 14.49 -22.80
CA VAL A 17 14.54 13.91 -22.88
C VAL A 17 14.54 12.44 -22.48
N GLY A 18 15.50 11.65 -22.99
CA GLY A 18 15.65 10.25 -22.60
C GLY A 18 15.89 10.06 -21.10
N ALA A 19 16.78 10.87 -20.52
CA ALA A 19 17.04 10.85 -19.08
C ALA A 19 15.80 11.26 -18.26
N TYR A 20 15.04 12.26 -18.72
CA TYR A 20 13.82 12.70 -18.06
C TYR A 20 12.72 11.63 -18.09
N ILE A 21 12.50 10.97 -19.23
CA ILE A 21 11.56 9.85 -19.36
C ILE A 21 11.98 8.70 -18.44
N TYR A 22 13.27 8.34 -18.43
CA TYR A 22 13.77 7.29 -17.54
C TYR A 22 13.51 7.60 -16.06
N LEU A 23 13.77 8.83 -15.64
CA LEU A 23 13.58 9.27 -14.26
C LEU A 23 12.09 9.30 -13.89
N LEU A 24 11.21 9.69 -14.82
CA LEU A 24 9.76 9.59 -14.69
C LEU A 24 9.30 8.14 -14.48
N THR A 25 9.77 7.21 -15.32
CA THR A 25 9.43 5.78 -15.19
C THR A 25 9.85 5.24 -13.82
N LEU A 26 11.07 5.58 -13.37
CA LEU A 26 11.59 5.14 -12.08
C LEU A 26 10.78 5.69 -10.89
N MET A 27 10.21 6.89 -11.03
CA MET A 27 9.32 7.49 -10.04
C MET A 27 7.91 6.90 -10.06
N LEU A 28 7.39 6.52 -11.24
CA LEU A 28 6.12 5.82 -11.38
C LEU A 28 6.18 4.39 -10.82
N GLU A 29 7.29 3.69 -11.02
CA GLU A 29 7.50 2.33 -10.50
C GLU A 29 7.80 2.27 -9.00
N ARG A 30 7.72 3.41 -8.29
CA ARG A 30 7.97 3.43 -6.85
C ARG A 30 6.93 2.58 -6.13
N GLU A 31 7.35 1.40 -5.71
CA GLU A 31 6.61 0.53 -4.79
C GLU A 31 6.32 1.30 -3.51
N GLN A 32 5.03 1.48 -3.18
CA GLN A 32 4.64 1.87 -1.84
C GLN A 32 4.54 0.61 -0.98
N GLN A 33 5.06 0.70 0.24
CA GLN A 33 5.03 -0.40 1.19
C GLN A 33 4.43 0.05 2.52
N LEU A 34 3.51 -0.75 3.03
CA LEU A 34 3.03 -0.59 4.39
C LEU A 34 3.94 -1.34 5.36
N TYR A 35 4.16 -0.74 6.51
CA TYR A 35 4.94 -1.33 7.59
C TYR A 35 4.18 -1.17 8.90
N PHE A 36 3.95 -2.28 9.59
CA PHE A 36 3.33 -2.27 10.91
C PHE A 36 4.40 -2.51 11.98
N ASP A 37 4.62 -1.49 12.82
CA ASP A 37 5.48 -1.62 13.98
C ASP A 37 4.69 -2.17 15.17
N ASP A 38 4.93 -3.44 15.52
CA ASP A 38 4.26 -4.08 16.66
C ASP A 38 4.70 -3.49 18.01
N LYS A 39 5.85 -2.81 18.13
CA LYS A 39 6.24 -2.19 19.42
C LYS A 39 5.42 -0.93 19.69
N THR A 40 5.29 -0.08 18.69
CA THR A 40 4.56 1.20 18.81
C THR A 40 3.11 1.11 18.36
N LYS A 41 2.65 -0.07 17.92
CA LYS A 41 1.30 -0.33 17.40
C LYS A 41 0.90 0.66 16.31
N THR A 42 1.85 1.04 15.47
CA THR A 42 1.70 2.11 14.49
C THR A 42 1.92 1.57 13.08
N LEU A 43 0.99 1.91 12.19
CA LEU A 43 1.08 1.61 10.77
C LEU A 43 1.73 2.79 10.05
N PHE A 44 2.73 2.49 9.24
CA PHE A 44 3.45 3.44 8.41
C PHE A 44 3.28 3.09 6.93
N CYS A 45 3.30 4.10 6.08
CA CYS A 45 3.38 3.98 4.62
C CYS A 45 4.58 4.80 4.17
N ASP A 46 5.59 4.16 3.57
CA ASP A 46 6.83 4.83 3.13
C ASP A 46 7.46 5.72 4.23
N GLY A 47 7.48 5.23 5.47
CA GLY A 47 8.02 5.95 6.63
C GLY A 47 7.12 7.04 7.21
N LYS A 48 5.98 7.37 6.59
CA LYS A 48 4.98 8.28 7.15
C LYS A 48 3.98 7.52 8.00
N LYS A 49 3.70 8.03 9.20
CA LYS A 49 2.67 7.49 10.07
C LYS A 49 1.29 7.61 9.40
N VAL A 50 0.57 6.49 9.30
CA VAL A 50 -0.80 6.41 8.79
C VAL A 50 -1.78 6.45 9.95
N ILE A 51 -1.71 5.44 10.83
CA ILE A 51 -2.57 5.33 12.02
C ILE A 51 -1.79 4.68 13.18
N SER A 52 -2.23 4.95 14.40
CA SER A 52 -1.86 4.12 15.56
C SER A 52 -3.12 3.41 16.06
N VAL A 53 -2.97 2.14 16.42
CA VAL A 53 -4.06 1.33 16.97
C VAL A 53 -3.84 1.06 18.44
N ARG A 54 -4.93 0.99 19.20
CA ARG A 54 -4.87 0.66 20.63
C ARG A 54 -4.48 -0.80 20.80
N ASP A 55 -3.58 -1.08 21.73
CA ASP A 55 -3.18 -2.45 22.07
C ASP A 55 -4.38 -3.29 22.52
N GLY A 56 -4.39 -4.56 22.12
CA GLY A 56 -5.49 -5.50 22.38
C GLY A 56 -6.82 -5.18 21.66
N SER A 57 -6.93 -4.10 20.89
CA SER A 57 -8.15 -3.78 20.14
C SER A 57 -8.40 -4.75 18.99
N GLY A 58 -9.65 -4.82 18.52
CA GLY A 58 -10.00 -5.59 17.31
C GLY A 58 -9.22 -5.10 16.08
N ASN A 59 -9.02 -3.79 15.95
CA ASN A 59 -8.23 -3.20 14.87
C ASN A 59 -6.76 -3.64 14.94
N TYR A 60 -6.18 -3.69 16.15
CA TYR A 60 -4.82 -4.21 16.33
C TYR A 60 -4.70 -5.67 15.90
N ARG A 61 -5.62 -6.53 16.36
CA ARG A 61 -5.62 -7.95 15.97
C ARG A 61 -5.80 -8.11 14.46
N PHE A 62 -6.70 -7.33 13.86
CA PHE A 62 -6.94 -7.32 12.43
C PHE A 62 -5.70 -6.94 11.63
N ILE A 63 -5.08 -5.79 11.94
CA ILE A 63 -3.85 -5.34 11.26
C ILE A 63 -2.74 -6.36 11.45
N LYS A 64 -2.55 -6.88 12.66
CA LYS A 64 -1.53 -7.91 12.91
C LYS A 64 -1.76 -9.16 12.05
N TYR A 65 -3.01 -9.61 11.95
CA TYR A 65 -3.36 -10.83 11.21
C TYR A 65 -3.12 -10.70 9.70
N ILE A 66 -3.53 -9.58 9.09
CA ILE A 66 -3.32 -9.37 7.64
C ILE A 66 -1.83 -9.26 7.29
N PHE A 67 -1.01 -8.65 8.17
CA PHE A 67 0.44 -8.55 7.98
C PHE A 67 1.17 -9.89 8.12
N GLN A 68 0.60 -10.84 8.87
CA GLN A 68 1.10 -12.21 8.96
C GLN A 68 0.74 -13.06 7.72
N HIS A 69 -0.25 -12.63 6.95
CA HIS A 69 -0.78 -13.35 5.78
C HIS A 69 -0.88 -12.45 4.55
N PRO A 70 0.24 -11.84 4.10
CA PRO A 70 0.23 -11.00 2.90
C PRO A 70 -0.10 -11.86 1.66
N ASP A 71 -0.74 -11.23 0.68
CA ASP A 71 -1.09 -11.81 -0.63
C ASP A 71 -1.96 -13.07 -0.57
N ARG A 72 -2.52 -13.37 0.60
CA ARG A 72 -3.44 -14.49 0.84
C ARG A 72 -4.88 -14.00 0.81
N VAL A 73 -5.77 -14.83 0.26
CA VAL A 73 -7.22 -14.66 0.40
C VAL A 73 -7.61 -14.99 1.85
N ILE A 74 -8.16 -14.01 2.55
CA ILE A 74 -8.66 -14.13 3.92
C ILE A 74 -10.18 -14.04 3.84
N SER A 75 -10.89 -15.09 4.26
CA SER A 75 -12.35 -15.09 4.28
C SER A 75 -12.91 -14.32 5.49
N VAL A 76 -14.17 -13.91 5.41
CA VAL A 76 -14.90 -13.38 6.59
C VAL A 76 -14.81 -14.37 7.74
N THR A 77 -15.06 -15.65 7.49
CA THR A 77 -15.06 -16.71 8.51
C THR A 77 -13.70 -16.87 9.19
N ASP A 78 -12.59 -16.67 8.46
CA ASP A 78 -11.25 -16.66 9.06
C ASP A 78 -11.09 -15.49 10.04
N LEU A 79 -11.54 -14.29 9.65
CA LEU A 79 -11.48 -13.12 10.53
C LEU A 79 -12.38 -13.30 11.75
N GLU A 80 -13.60 -13.80 11.58
CA GLU A 80 -14.51 -14.10 12.68
C GLU A 80 -13.83 -15.06 13.66
N THR A 81 -13.24 -16.14 13.16
CA THR A 81 -12.62 -17.19 13.99
C THR A 81 -11.35 -16.73 14.68
N TYR A 82 -10.39 -16.16 13.94
CA TYR A 82 -9.04 -15.91 14.42
C TYR A 82 -8.79 -14.49 14.93
N VAL A 83 -9.64 -13.53 14.57
CA VAL A 83 -9.44 -12.10 14.89
C VAL A 83 -10.54 -11.55 15.80
N PHE A 84 -11.79 -11.91 15.54
CA PHE A 84 -12.97 -11.36 16.21
C PHE A 84 -13.70 -12.35 17.13
N PHE A 85 -13.10 -13.51 17.40
CA PHE A 85 -13.56 -14.49 18.38
C PHE A 85 -15.04 -14.93 18.22
N GLY A 86 -15.45 -15.22 16.98
CA GLY A 86 -16.79 -15.69 16.64
C GLY A 86 -17.85 -14.60 16.50
N GLN A 87 -17.48 -13.32 16.61
CA GLN A 87 -18.42 -12.23 16.32
C GLN A 87 -18.71 -12.15 14.83
N ASN A 88 -19.97 -11.97 14.45
CA ASN A 88 -20.34 -11.72 13.06
C ASN A 88 -19.77 -10.37 12.60
N ILE A 89 -19.00 -10.39 11.52
CA ILE A 89 -18.35 -9.19 11.00
C ILE A 89 -18.65 -8.94 9.52
N ASN A 90 -18.52 -7.68 9.13
CA ASN A 90 -18.55 -7.26 7.74
C ASN A 90 -17.21 -6.59 7.41
N ILE A 91 -16.54 -7.05 6.35
CA ILE A 91 -15.20 -6.57 5.97
C ILE A 91 -15.16 -5.05 5.77
N VAL A 92 -16.18 -4.49 5.09
CA VAL A 92 -16.25 -3.05 4.82
C VAL A 92 -16.35 -2.26 6.13
N LYS A 93 -17.12 -2.76 7.11
CA LYS A 93 -17.20 -2.15 8.45
C LYS A 93 -15.88 -2.27 9.21
N VAL A 94 -15.22 -3.43 9.15
CA VAL A 94 -13.92 -3.64 9.79
C VAL A 94 -12.89 -2.64 9.25
N LEU A 95 -12.78 -2.51 7.93
CA LEU A 95 -11.88 -1.55 7.30
C LEU A 95 -12.24 -0.10 7.67
N SER A 96 -13.52 0.26 7.66
CA SER A 96 -13.94 1.61 8.06
C SER A 96 -13.59 1.92 9.52
N ASN A 97 -13.78 0.95 10.43
CA ASN A 97 -13.49 1.09 11.85
C ASN A 97 -11.98 1.16 12.17
N THR A 98 -11.11 0.71 11.26
CA THR A 98 -9.66 0.85 11.42
C THR A 98 -9.16 2.28 11.28
N HIS A 99 -9.99 3.19 10.76
CA HIS A 99 -9.62 4.58 10.44
C HIS A 99 -8.49 4.68 9.40
N LEU A 100 -8.28 3.64 8.59
CA LEU A 100 -7.37 3.70 7.46
C LEU A 100 -7.88 4.73 6.43
N PRO A 101 -7.01 5.59 5.88
CA PRO A 101 -7.37 6.45 4.77
C PRO A 101 -7.88 5.63 3.59
N LYS A 102 -8.90 6.15 2.87
CA LYS A 102 -9.48 5.47 1.70
C LYS A 102 -8.43 5.14 0.63
N GLU A 103 -7.44 6.02 0.46
CA GLU A 103 -6.32 5.81 -0.45
C GLU A 103 -5.54 4.54 -0.10
N ILE A 104 -5.20 4.35 1.19
CA ILE A 104 -4.51 3.15 1.66
C ILE A 104 -5.37 1.89 1.46
N ILE A 105 -6.67 1.98 1.73
CA ILE A 105 -7.58 0.84 1.52
C ILE A 105 -7.59 0.45 0.03
N ASN A 106 -7.79 1.41 -0.86
CA ASN A 106 -7.90 1.15 -2.30
C ASN A 106 -6.58 0.66 -2.92
N THR A 107 -5.44 1.08 -2.36
CA THR A 107 -4.12 0.72 -2.86
C THR A 107 -3.67 -0.66 -2.38
N PHE A 108 -3.89 -0.99 -1.10
CA PHE A 108 -3.32 -2.18 -0.46
C PHE A 108 -4.34 -3.31 -0.20
N PHE A 109 -5.64 -3.07 -0.37
CA PHE A 109 -6.67 -4.08 -0.12
C PHE A 109 -7.51 -4.35 -1.36
N VAL A 110 -7.67 -5.64 -1.69
CA VAL A 110 -8.67 -6.11 -2.65
C VAL A 110 -9.81 -6.73 -1.86
N VAL A 111 -10.97 -6.07 -1.86
CA VAL A 111 -12.14 -6.48 -1.06
C VAL A 111 -13.20 -7.07 -1.98
N ASN A 112 -13.60 -8.31 -1.68
CA ASN A 112 -14.77 -8.96 -2.25
C ASN A 112 -15.89 -9.02 -1.20
N LYS A 113 -17.04 -9.58 -1.58
CA LYS A 113 -18.21 -9.69 -0.69
C LYS A 113 -17.88 -10.37 0.64
N ASP A 114 -17.19 -11.52 0.58
CA ASP A 114 -16.95 -12.40 1.74
C ASP A 114 -15.46 -12.69 1.98
N SER A 115 -14.56 -11.93 1.34
CA SER A 115 -13.12 -12.10 1.49
C SER A 115 -12.35 -10.81 1.24
N LEU A 116 -11.11 -10.74 1.74
CA LEU A 116 -10.16 -9.69 1.40
C LEU A 116 -8.78 -10.27 1.08
N ILE A 117 -8.01 -9.53 0.32
CA ILE A 117 -6.58 -9.78 0.09
C ILE A 117 -5.83 -8.51 0.49
N PHE A 118 -4.83 -8.65 1.36
CA PHE A 118 -3.91 -7.58 1.71
C PHE A 118 -2.64 -7.73 0.87
N LYS A 119 -2.39 -6.77 -0.01
CA LYS A 119 -1.15 -6.67 -0.78
C LYS A 119 -0.21 -5.76 -0.02
N ASN A 120 0.86 -6.29 0.55
CA ASN A 120 1.79 -5.49 1.35
C ASN A 120 2.63 -4.53 0.49
N LYS A 121 2.73 -4.82 -0.80
CA LYS A 121 3.39 -3.99 -1.81
C LYS A 121 2.38 -3.60 -2.88
N ALA A 122 2.33 -2.32 -3.18
CA ALA A 122 1.49 -1.80 -4.24
C ALA A 122 2.28 -0.81 -5.10
N PHE A 123 2.13 -0.94 -6.41
CA PHE A 123 2.63 0.04 -7.35
C PHE A 123 1.60 1.18 -7.44
N LEU A 124 2.08 2.42 -7.41
CA LEU A 124 1.24 3.57 -7.75
C LEU A 124 0.78 3.38 -9.21
N LYS A 125 -0.54 3.39 -9.42
CA LYS A 125 -1.14 3.40 -10.76
C LYS A 125 -1.26 4.83 -11.27
#